data_AF-A0A8C5LPP5-F1
#
_entry.id   AF-A0A8C5LPP5-F1
#
_cell.length_a   1.000
_cell.length_b   1.000
_cell.length_c   1.000
_cell.angle_alpha   90.00
_cell.angle_beta   90.00
_cell.angle_gamma   90.00
#
_symmetry.space_group_name_H-M   'P 1'
#
loop_
_entity.id
_entity.type
_entity.pdbx_description
1 polymer ?
#
loop_
_entity_poly.entity_id
_entity_poly.type
_entity_poly.pdbx_seq_one_letter_code
_entity_poly.pdbx_strand_id
1 'polypeptide(L)'
;MALENNTHRSFSIIPCFIFVELVIMAGTVLLAYYFECTDTFQVHIQGFFCQDGNLMKPYPGTEDESFISPLVLYCVLAATPTAIIFIGEITTYFIKSTRENLITQEKMILTGECCYLNPLIRRIIRFIGVFAFGLFATDIFVNAGQVVTGNLTPYFMTVCKPNYTGADCLAHQFINSGNICTGEPEVIEKARRSFPSKHAALSIYAALYATMYITSTIKTKSSRLAKPVLCLGTLCSAFLTGLNRVSEYRNHCVDVIGGFILGTAVALFLGLCVVHNFRGMYGSPSKPKPEDPRGLPLMAFPRVESPLETLSAQVFSSSDVR
;
A
#
# COMPACT_ATOMS: atom_id res chain seq x y z
N MET A 1 -34.46 15.14 26.23
CA MET A 1 -33.21 15.81 26.64
C MET A 1 -31.92 15.00 26.43
N ALA A 2 -31.88 13.67 26.61
CA ALA A 2 -30.63 12.90 26.39
C ALA A 2 -30.27 12.63 24.91
N LEU A 3 -31.24 12.67 23.99
CA LEU A 3 -31.01 12.43 22.56
C LEU A 3 -30.38 13.65 21.85
N GLU A 4 -30.78 14.86 22.26
CA GLU A 4 -30.39 16.14 21.65
C GLU A 4 -28.92 16.52 21.95
N ASN A 5 -28.43 16.18 23.15
CA ASN A 5 -27.02 16.37 23.50
C ASN A 5 -26.06 15.45 22.72
N ASN A 6 -26.50 14.27 22.27
CA ASN A 6 -25.63 13.34 21.53
C ASN A 6 -25.48 13.72 20.04
N THR A 7 -26.55 14.26 19.45
CA THR A 7 -26.51 14.80 18.08
C THR A 7 -25.62 16.04 18.03
N HIS A 8 -25.80 17.01 18.93
CA HIS A 8 -25.00 18.25 18.94
C HIS A 8 -23.50 17.99 19.15
N ARG A 9 -23.14 16.98 19.96
CA ARG A 9 -21.75 16.55 20.16
C ARG A 9 -21.16 15.96 18.87
N SER A 10 -21.94 15.16 18.13
CA SER A 10 -21.51 14.55 16.86
C SER A 10 -21.36 15.59 15.73
N PHE A 11 -22.19 16.65 15.72
CA PHE A 11 -22.12 17.74 14.73
C PHE A 11 -20.87 18.61 14.86
N SER A 12 -20.29 18.76 16.05
CA SER A 12 -19.06 19.55 16.26
C SER A 12 -17.77 18.72 16.07
N ILE A 13 -17.83 17.41 16.33
CA ILE A 13 -16.66 16.53 16.25
C ILE A 13 -16.22 16.25 14.81
N ILE A 14 -17.17 16.09 13.87
CA ILE A 14 -16.84 15.73 12.47
C ILE A 14 -16.12 16.87 11.73
N PRO A 15 -16.58 18.13 11.79
CA PRO A 15 -15.86 19.26 11.18
C PRO A 15 -14.49 19.48 11.82
N CYS A 16 -14.37 19.30 13.15
CA CYS A 16 -13.11 19.41 13.87
C CYS A 16 -12.10 18.34 13.42
N PHE A 17 -12.55 17.09 13.26
CA PHE A 17 -11.70 16.00 12.76
C PHE A 17 -11.20 16.25 11.34
N ILE A 18 -12.08 16.69 10.43
CA ILE A 18 -11.69 17.02 9.05
C ILE A 18 -10.71 18.20 9.03
N PHE A 19 -10.93 19.23 9.85
CA PHE A 19 -10.03 20.38 9.91
C PHE A 19 -8.63 19.97 10.39
N VAL A 20 -8.56 19.14 11.44
CA VAL A 20 -7.28 18.61 11.94
C VAL A 20 -6.58 17.75 10.90
N GLU A 21 -7.31 16.86 10.21
CA GLU A 21 -6.76 16.04 9.11
C GLU A 21 -6.23 16.92 7.97
N LEU A 22 -6.95 17.97 7.57
CA LEU A 22 -6.51 18.91 6.53
C LEU A 22 -5.24 19.67 6.93
N VAL A 23 -5.13 20.11 8.18
CA VAL A 23 -3.92 20.79 8.68
C VAL A 23 -2.73 19.82 8.69
N ILE A 24 -2.92 18.58 9.13
CA ILE A 24 -1.87 17.55 9.08
C ILE A 24 -1.44 17.31 7.63
N MET A 25 -2.41 17.15 6.71
CA MET A 25 -2.13 16.96 5.29
C MET A 25 -1.36 18.14 4.69
N ALA A 26 -1.80 19.37 4.93
CA ALA A 26 -1.12 20.57 4.45
C ALA A 26 0.31 20.66 4.99
N GLY A 27 0.50 20.37 6.28
CA GLY A 27 1.83 20.29 6.90
C GLY A 27 2.72 19.24 6.28
N THR A 28 2.19 18.04 5.99
CA THR A 28 2.97 16.99 5.30
C THR A 28 3.34 17.35 3.87
N VAL A 29 2.43 17.96 3.11
CA VAL A 29 2.72 18.41 1.73
C VAL A 29 3.78 19.50 1.74
N LEU A 30 3.66 20.46 2.66
CA LEU A 30 4.65 21.53 2.81
C LEU A 30 6.03 20.95 3.17
N LEU A 31 6.08 19.99 4.09
CA LEU A 31 7.34 19.34 4.47
C LEU A 31 7.96 18.55 3.31
N ALA A 32 7.14 17.80 2.55
CA ALA A 32 7.60 17.10 1.35
C ALA A 32 8.15 18.09 0.31
N TYR A 33 7.47 19.22 0.10
CA TYR A 33 7.93 20.28 -0.78
C TYR A 33 9.29 20.85 -0.35
N TYR A 34 9.51 21.08 0.96
CA TYR A 34 10.82 21.53 1.44
C TYR A 34 11.92 20.48 1.18
N PHE A 35 11.66 19.20 1.41
CA PHE A 35 12.64 18.15 1.13
C PHE A 35 12.95 18.00 -0.36
N GLU A 36 11.96 18.19 -1.24
CA GLU A 36 12.12 17.98 -2.69
C GLU A 36 12.67 19.21 -3.42
N CYS A 37 12.15 20.39 -3.09
CA CYS A 37 12.35 21.61 -3.89
C CYS A 37 13.28 22.63 -3.24
N THR A 38 13.79 22.37 -2.04
CA THR A 38 14.71 23.29 -1.37
C THR A 38 15.98 22.60 -0.91
N ASP A 39 17.11 23.27 -1.05
CA ASP A 39 18.42 22.80 -0.57
C ASP A 39 18.63 23.04 0.94
N THR A 40 17.52 23.11 1.68
CA THR A 40 17.50 23.39 3.12
C THR A 40 18.30 22.36 3.90
N PHE A 41 18.33 21.11 3.41
CA PHE A 41 19.09 20.03 4.02
C PHE A 41 20.23 19.59 3.12
N GLN A 42 21.46 19.86 3.56
CA GLN A 42 22.68 19.48 2.86
C GLN A 42 22.91 17.97 2.94
N VAL A 43 23.20 17.34 1.80
CA VAL A 43 23.47 15.91 1.72
C VAL A 43 24.76 15.56 2.46
N HIS A 44 24.72 14.51 3.28
CA HIS A 44 25.90 14.00 3.96
C HIS A 44 26.99 13.58 2.96
N ILE A 45 28.23 14.02 3.19
CA ILE A 45 29.36 13.66 2.32
C ILE A 45 29.98 12.37 2.82
N GLN A 46 29.59 11.25 2.20
CA GLN A 46 30.25 9.97 2.40
C GLN A 46 31.57 9.91 1.61
N GLY A 47 32.59 9.29 2.22
CA GLY A 47 33.85 8.99 1.54
C GLY A 47 33.76 7.78 0.60
N PHE A 48 34.67 7.70 -0.36
CA PHE A 48 34.69 6.66 -1.39
C PHE A 48 36.11 6.26 -1.79
N PHE A 49 36.24 5.10 -2.41
CA PHE A 49 37.50 4.64 -2.99
C PHE A 49 37.66 5.12 -4.43
N CYS A 50 38.86 5.60 -4.75
CA CYS A 50 39.23 5.90 -6.11
C CYS A 50 39.26 4.64 -6.98
N GLN A 51 38.76 4.79 -8.21
CA GLN A 51 38.68 3.71 -9.21
C GLN A 51 37.82 2.50 -8.78
N ASP A 52 36.79 2.74 -7.97
CA ASP A 52 35.80 1.71 -7.63
C ASP A 52 34.91 1.38 -8.83
N GLY A 53 35.02 0.14 -9.34
CA GLY A 53 34.23 -0.36 -10.47
C GLY A 53 32.71 -0.38 -10.25
N ASN A 54 32.25 -0.31 -9.00
CA ASN A 54 30.82 -0.20 -8.67
C ASN A 54 30.26 1.21 -8.89
N LEU A 55 31.12 2.25 -8.86
CA LEU A 55 30.76 3.67 -9.00
C LEU A 55 31.11 4.25 -10.38
N MET A 56 31.69 3.43 -11.27
CA MET A 56 32.13 3.80 -12.62
C MET A 56 31.14 3.41 -13.72
N LYS A 57 29.86 3.17 -13.39
CA LYS A 57 28.83 2.88 -14.39
C LYS A 57 28.55 4.12 -15.25
N PRO A 58 28.15 3.96 -16.52
CA PRO A 58 27.88 5.10 -17.40
C PRO A 58 26.76 5.97 -16.84
N TYR A 59 26.89 7.30 -17.02
CA TYR A 59 25.84 8.24 -16.64
C TYR A 59 24.58 7.98 -17.48
N PRO A 60 23.43 7.67 -16.85
CA PRO A 60 22.20 7.31 -17.57
C PRO A 60 21.41 8.51 -18.10
N GLY A 61 21.96 9.73 -18.02
CA GLY A 61 21.26 10.94 -18.43
C GLY A 61 20.37 11.54 -17.34
N THR A 62 19.60 12.56 -17.70
CA THR A 62 18.66 13.22 -16.78
C THR A 62 17.51 12.28 -16.40
N GLU A 63 16.76 12.58 -15.35
CA GLU A 63 15.61 11.75 -14.95
C GLU A 63 14.51 11.70 -16.04
N ASP A 64 14.43 12.70 -16.92
CA ASP A 64 13.48 12.73 -18.02
C ASP A 64 13.80 11.73 -19.13
N GLU A 65 15.07 11.36 -19.28
CA GLU A 65 15.53 10.33 -20.23
C GLU A 65 15.41 8.91 -19.67
N SER A 66 14.97 8.76 -18.42
CA SER A 66 14.76 7.45 -17.82
C SER A 66 13.61 6.69 -18.50
N PHE A 67 13.66 5.35 -18.47
CA PHE A 67 12.61 4.49 -19.00
C PHE A 67 11.24 4.78 -18.36
N ILE A 68 11.25 5.22 -17.10
CA ILE A 68 10.07 5.69 -16.38
C ILE A 68 10.33 7.11 -15.87
N SER A 69 9.98 8.09 -16.70
CA SER A 69 10.00 9.50 -16.31
C SER A 69 9.26 9.73 -14.97
N PRO A 70 9.78 10.58 -14.07
CA PRO A 70 9.17 10.87 -12.78
C PRO A 70 7.72 11.33 -12.89
N LEU A 71 7.38 12.11 -13.92
CA LEU A 71 6.01 12.58 -14.15
C LEU A 71 5.05 11.39 -14.37
N VAL A 72 5.42 10.46 -15.26
CA VAL A 72 4.62 9.27 -15.56
C VAL A 72 4.48 8.41 -14.31
N LEU A 73 5.57 8.22 -13.56
CA LEU A 73 5.54 7.47 -12.32
C LEU A 73 4.54 8.09 -11.33
N TYR A 74 4.68 9.37 -10.99
CA TYR A 74 3.82 10.02 -10.01
C TYR A 74 2.35 10.04 -10.44
N CYS A 75 2.08 10.27 -11.73
CA CYS A 75 0.72 10.17 -12.26
C CYS A 75 0.14 8.76 -12.09
N VAL A 76 0.89 7.71 -12.43
CA VAL A 76 0.42 6.32 -12.29
C VAL A 76 0.23 5.94 -10.82
N LEU A 77 1.20 6.29 -9.96
CA LEU A 77 1.13 6.02 -8.53
C LEU A 77 -0.04 6.71 -7.85
N ALA A 78 -0.39 7.93 -8.26
CA ALA A 78 -1.57 8.62 -7.75
C ALA A 78 -2.86 8.09 -8.38
N ALA A 79 -2.92 7.92 -9.70
CA ALA A 79 -4.13 7.57 -10.42
C ALA A 79 -4.58 6.13 -10.16
N THR A 80 -3.67 5.16 -10.14
CA THR A 80 -4.04 3.74 -10.04
C THR A 80 -4.77 3.41 -8.72
N PRO A 81 -4.24 3.71 -7.52
CA PRO A 81 -4.96 3.44 -6.27
C PRO A 81 -6.23 4.28 -6.16
N THR A 82 -6.22 5.54 -6.61
CA THR A 82 -7.39 6.43 -6.55
C THR A 82 -8.53 5.91 -7.41
N ALA A 83 -8.24 5.46 -8.64
CA ALA A 83 -9.22 4.84 -9.52
C ALA A 83 -9.77 3.53 -8.93
N ILE A 84 -8.91 2.68 -8.37
CA ILE A 84 -9.31 1.44 -7.69
C ILE A 84 -10.25 1.73 -6.52
N ILE A 85 -9.93 2.75 -5.71
CA ILE A 85 -10.78 3.17 -4.58
C ILE A 85 -12.13 3.66 -5.08
N PHE A 86 -12.14 4.58 -6.05
CA PHE A 86 -13.34 5.17 -6.60
C PHE A 86 -14.27 4.12 -7.21
N ILE A 87 -13.75 3.26 -8.10
CA ILE A 87 -14.51 2.17 -8.72
C ILE A 87 -15.00 1.18 -7.66
N GLY A 88 -14.17 0.84 -6.68
CA GLY A 88 -14.52 -0.07 -5.60
C GLY A 88 -15.65 0.45 -4.71
N GLU A 89 -15.63 1.74 -4.36
CA GLU A 89 -16.68 2.35 -3.54
C GLU A 89 -17.98 2.50 -4.33
N ILE A 90 -17.92 2.90 -5.62
CA ILE A 90 -19.08 2.96 -6.50
C ILE A 90 -19.71 1.57 -6.68
N THR A 91 -18.91 0.55 -6.94
CA THR A 91 -19.41 -0.82 -7.08
C THR A 91 -20.05 -1.31 -5.79
N THR A 92 -19.43 -1.03 -4.64
CA THR A 92 -19.98 -1.36 -3.32
C THR A 92 -21.28 -0.63 -3.05
N TYR A 93 -21.37 0.65 -3.45
CA TYR A 93 -22.59 1.44 -3.35
C TYR A 93 -23.72 0.83 -4.17
N PHE A 94 -23.50 0.51 -5.44
CA PHE A 94 -24.52 -0.08 -6.28
C PHE A 94 -24.99 -1.43 -5.73
N ILE A 95 -24.07 -2.31 -5.33
CA ILE A 95 -24.44 -3.60 -4.73
C ILE A 95 -25.25 -3.40 -3.44
N LYS A 96 -24.83 -2.46 -2.58
CA LYS A 96 -25.53 -2.15 -1.34
C LYS A 96 -26.89 -1.50 -1.61
N SER A 97 -26.99 -0.59 -2.58
CA SER A 97 -28.21 0.08 -3.00
C SER A 97 -29.19 -0.90 -3.65
N THR A 98 -28.74 -1.88 -4.44
CA THR A 98 -29.61 -2.96 -4.93
C THR A 98 -30.14 -3.82 -3.79
N ARG A 99 -29.30 -4.11 -2.78
CA ARG A 99 -29.72 -4.87 -1.57
C ARG A 99 -30.63 -4.06 -0.67
N GLU A 100 -30.37 -2.78 -0.50
CA GLU A 100 -31.20 -1.86 0.26
C GLU A 100 -32.49 -1.61 -0.50
N ASN A 101 -32.55 -1.42 -1.82
CA ASN A 101 -33.82 -1.34 -2.57
C ASN A 101 -34.69 -2.61 -2.41
N LEU A 102 -34.07 -3.78 -2.15
CA LEU A 102 -34.77 -5.02 -1.76
C LEU A 102 -35.30 -5.00 -0.30
N ILE A 103 -34.72 -4.19 0.58
CA ILE A 103 -35.08 -4.03 2.01
C ILE A 103 -35.91 -2.74 2.26
N THR A 104 -35.77 -1.71 1.43
CA THR A 104 -36.38 -0.37 1.53
C THR A 104 -37.84 -0.36 1.05
N GLN A 105 -38.33 -1.45 0.47
CA GLN A 105 -39.77 -1.74 0.48
C GLN A 105 -40.33 -1.79 1.92
N GLU A 106 -39.49 -1.96 2.96
CA GLU A 106 -39.95 -2.10 4.34
C GLU A 106 -39.65 -0.90 5.27
N LYS A 107 -38.63 -0.06 5.04
CA LYS A 107 -38.30 1.06 5.96
C LYS A 107 -37.76 2.31 5.26
N MET A 108 -38.66 3.10 4.70
CA MET A 108 -38.43 4.50 4.40
C MET A 108 -38.50 5.32 5.71
N ILE A 109 -37.35 5.68 6.29
CA ILE A 109 -37.25 6.69 7.35
C ILE A 109 -35.99 7.51 7.04
N LEU A 110 -36.13 8.66 6.38
CA LEU A 110 -36.26 9.98 7.00
C LEU A 110 -35.07 10.33 7.90
N THR A 111 -34.06 11.04 7.38
CA THR A 111 -33.10 11.78 8.22
C THR A 111 -32.59 13.02 7.47
N GLY A 112 -32.79 14.18 8.11
CA GLY A 112 -32.75 15.52 7.52
C GLY A 112 -31.44 16.30 7.59
N GLU A 113 -31.61 17.60 7.37
CA GLU A 113 -30.68 18.61 6.86
C GLU A 113 -29.76 19.24 7.93
N CYS A 114 -28.43 19.14 7.74
CA CYS A 114 -27.52 20.23 7.36
C CYS A 114 -26.07 19.65 7.40
N CYS A 115 -25.33 19.77 6.29
CA CYS A 115 -24.06 19.07 5.99
C CYS A 115 -24.16 17.53 5.78
N TYR A 116 -25.14 17.07 5.01
CA TYR A 116 -25.26 15.65 4.63
C TYR A 116 -24.33 15.32 3.44
N LEU A 117 -23.03 15.16 3.68
CA LEU A 117 -22.17 14.52 2.68
C LEU A 117 -22.68 13.09 2.46
N ASN A 118 -22.93 12.72 1.21
CA ASN A 118 -23.33 11.37 0.83
C ASN A 118 -22.32 10.39 1.48
N PRO A 119 -22.76 9.35 2.22
CA PRO A 119 -21.87 8.40 2.90
C PRO A 119 -20.76 7.83 1.99
N LEU A 120 -21.00 7.78 0.68
CA LEU A 120 -19.99 7.46 -0.33
C LEU A 120 -18.83 8.46 -0.39
N ILE A 121 -19.15 9.74 -0.51
CA ILE A 121 -18.15 10.82 -0.62
C ILE A 121 -17.28 10.83 0.63
N ARG A 122 -17.90 10.69 1.81
CA ARG A 122 -17.17 10.58 3.09
C ARG A 122 -16.18 9.42 3.09
N ARG A 123 -16.58 8.24 2.59
CA ARG A 123 -15.73 7.05 2.56
C ARG A 123 -14.59 7.18 1.55
N ILE A 124 -14.88 7.72 0.36
CA ILE A 124 -13.88 8.02 -0.67
C ILE A 124 -12.83 8.99 -0.14
N ILE A 125 -13.25 10.12 0.45
CA ILE A 125 -12.34 11.12 1.04
C ILE A 125 -11.43 10.48 2.09
N ARG A 126 -11.98 9.62 2.96
CA ARG A 126 -11.18 8.94 3.99
C ARG A 126 -10.10 8.04 3.39
N PHE A 127 -10.45 7.19 2.42
CA PHE A 127 -9.46 6.26 1.82
C PHE A 127 -8.42 6.97 0.96
N ILE A 128 -8.83 8.00 0.19
CA ILE A 128 -7.90 8.80 -0.61
C ILE A 128 -7.02 9.66 0.30
N GLY A 129 -7.57 10.25 1.35
CA GLY A 129 -6.83 11.07 2.31
C GLY A 129 -5.73 10.27 3.02
N VAL A 130 -6.05 9.08 3.53
CA VAL A 130 -5.04 8.20 4.15
C VAL A 130 -4.00 7.72 3.13
N PHE A 131 -4.42 7.42 1.90
CA PHE A 131 -3.50 7.06 0.82
C PHE A 131 -2.51 8.19 0.51
N ALA A 132 -3.02 9.40 0.32
CA ALA A 132 -2.21 10.59 0.03
C ALA A 132 -1.25 10.90 1.18
N PHE A 133 -1.73 10.85 2.43
CA PHE A 133 -0.90 11.02 3.62
C PHE A 133 0.31 10.08 3.60
N GLY A 134 0.08 8.79 3.38
CA GLY A 134 1.17 7.83 3.36
C GLY A 134 2.09 7.95 2.16
N LEU A 135 1.60 8.45 1.02
CA LEU A 135 2.44 8.72 -0.14
C LEU A 135 3.44 9.84 0.19
N PHE A 136 2.97 10.95 0.75
CA PHE A 136 3.83 12.05 1.19
C PHE A 136 4.73 11.66 2.37
N ALA A 137 4.23 10.86 3.32
CA ALA A 137 5.06 10.37 4.41
C ALA A 137 6.21 9.49 3.89
N THR A 138 5.93 8.59 2.94
CA THR A 138 6.95 7.75 2.31
C THR A 138 7.97 8.61 1.58
N ASP A 139 7.52 9.62 0.84
CA ASP A 139 8.38 10.59 0.14
C ASP A 139 9.34 11.30 1.10
N ILE A 140 8.82 11.82 2.23
CA ILE A 140 9.60 12.47 3.27
C ILE A 140 10.65 11.52 3.87
N PHE A 141 10.26 10.29 4.21
CA PHE A 141 11.20 9.32 4.79
C PHE A 141 12.32 8.94 3.82
N VAL A 142 12.01 8.80 2.52
CA VAL A 142 13.02 8.56 1.51
C VAL A 142 13.98 9.74 1.40
N ASN A 143 13.44 10.95 1.22
CA ASN A 143 14.25 12.15 1.04
C ASN A 143 15.15 12.40 2.29
N ALA A 144 14.60 12.21 3.49
CA ALA A 144 15.39 12.26 4.72
C ALA A 144 16.50 11.18 4.73
N GLY A 145 16.18 9.95 4.33
CA GLY A 145 17.16 8.87 4.21
C GLY A 145 18.29 9.18 3.23
N GLN A 146 17.97 9.77 2.08
CA GLN A 146 18.93 10.16 1.05
C GLN A 146 19.89 11.24 1.54
N VAL A 147 19.36 12.27 2.20
CA VAL A 147 20.17 13.35 2.76
C VAL A 147 21.05 12.85 3.91
N VAL A 148 20.51 12.02 4.80
CA VAL A 148 21.24 11.52 5.99
C VAL A 148 22.32 10.51 5.61
N THR A 149 22.04 9.60 4.67
CA THR A 149 23.02 8.57 4.29
C THR A 149 24.05 9.07 3.30
N GLY A 150 23.65 9.93 2.35
CA GLY A 150 24.56 10.44 1.33
C GLY A 150 25.15 9.37 0.41
N ASN A 151 24.45 8.23 0.27
CA ASN A 151 24.97 7.07 -0.46
C ASN A 151 25.13 7.37 -1.95
N LEU A 152 26.25 6.93 -2.52
CA LEU A 152 26.64 7.23 -3.88
C LEU A 152 25.90 6.33 -4.89
N THR A 153 25.52 6.89 -6.03
CA THR A 153 24.93 6.12 -7.13
C THR A 153 26.00 5.32 -7.89
N PRO A 154 25.62 4.25 -8.60
CA PRO A 154 26.56 3.48 -9.42
C PRO A 154 27.27 4.29 -10.51
N TYR A 155 26.72 5.44 -10.91
CA TYR A 155 27.31 6.34 -11.93
C TYR A 155 28.11 7.51 -11.33
N PHE A 156 28.23 7.61 -10.01
CA PHE A 156 28.80 8.76 -9.31
C PHE A 156 30.18 9.19 -9.85
N MET A 157 31.09 8.26 -10.13
CA MET A 157 32.44 8.59 -10.59
C MET A 157 32.46 9.26 -11.97
N THR A 158 31.49 8.91 -12.83
CA THR A 158 31.39 9.48 -14.18
C THR A 158 30.93 10.94 -14.18
N VAL A 159 30.12 11.32 -13.19
CA VAL A 159 29.68 12.71 -13.02
C VAL A 159 30.64 13.52 -12.15
N CYS A 160 31.28 12.90 -11.15
CA CYS A 160 32.27 13.55 -10.30
C CYS A 160 33.50 14.02 -11.09
N LYS A 161 33.96 13.24 -12.08
CA LYS A 161 35.15 13.55 -12.91
C LYS A 161 36.37 13.95 -12.05
N PRO A 162 36.90 13.05 -11.22
CA PRO A 162 38.07 13.37 -10.41
C PRO A 162 39.31 13.56 -11.29
N ASN A 163 40.25 14.38 -10.82
CA ASN A 163 41.50 14.61 -11.53
C ASN A 163 42.49 13.45 -11.29
N TYR A 164 42.58 12.52 -12.24
CA TYR A 164 43.50 11.37 -12.16
C TYR A 164 44.97 11.72 -12.45
N THR A 165 45.27 12.88 -13.04
CA THR A 165 46.65 13.30 -13.30
C THR A 165 47.29 14.03 -12.12
N GLY A 166 46.49 14.52 -11.17
CA GLY A 166 46.97 14.96 -9.86
C GLY A 166 47.20 13.78 -8.93
N ALA A 167 48.01 13.94 -7.87
CA ALA A 167 48.21 12.95 -6.82
C ALA A 167 46.96 12.71 -5.95
N ASP A 168 45.80 13.24 -6.36
CA ASP A 168 44.58 13.34 -5.55
C ASP A 168 43.68 12.09 -5.65
N CYS A 169 43.85 11.25 -6.68
CA CYS A 169 43.04 10.03 -6.85
C CYS A 169 43.85 8.85 -7.37
N LEU A 170 44.69 8.30 -6.49
CA LEU A 170 45.46 7.07 -6.77
C LEU A 170 44.61 5.82 -6.58
N ALA A 171 45.00 4.72 -7.23
CA ALA A 171 44.31 3.44 -7.11
C ALA A 171 44.24 3.00 -5.63
N HIS A 172 43.06 2.57 -5.17
CA HIS A 172 42.77 2.14 -3.79
C HIS A 172 42.91 3.23 -2.71
N GLN A 173 43.01 4.50 -3.08
CA GLN A 173 42.98 5.60 -2.12
C GLN A 173 41.54 5.87 -1.66
N PHE A 174 41.34 5.96 -0.34
CA PHE A 174 40.07 6.38 0.24
C PHE A 174 40.04 7.90 0.39
N ILE A 175 38.97 8.53 -0.11
CA ILE A 175 38.79 9.98 -0.09
C ILE A 175 37.59 10.31 0.79
N ASN A 176 37.83 11.12 1.82
CA ASN A 176 36.80 11.55 2.77
C ASN A 176 36.20 12.93 2.44
N SER A 177 36.70 13.61 1.41
CA SER A 177 36.33 14.99 1.07
C SER A 177 35.82 15.08 -0.37
N GLY A 178 34.68 15.74 -0.57
CA GLY A 178 34.02 15.89 -1.87
C GLY A 178 34.69 16.90 -2.82
N ASN A 179 35.79 17.53 -2.41
CA ASN A 179 36.49 18.60 -3.14
C ASN A 179 37.29 18.12 -4.36
N ILE A 180 37.34 16.81 -4.61
CA ILE A 180 38.04 16.23 -5.76
C ILE A 180 37.20 16.22 -7.04
N CYS A 181 35.88 16.43 -6.95
CA CYS A 181 35.01 16.40 -8.11
C CYS A 181 35.10 17.71 -8.91
N THR A 182 35.21 17.61 -10.23
CA THR A 182 35.27 18.75 -11.16
C THR A 182 34.02 18.87 -12.05
N GLY A 183 33.09 17.93 -11.94
CA GLY A 183 31.82 17.95 -12.64
C GLY A 183 30.84 19.02 -12.14
N GLU A 184 29.63 19.00 -12.70
CA GLU A 184 28.57 19.95 -12.35
C GLU A 184 28.03 19.68 -10.94
N PRO A 185 27.97 20.70 -10.06
CA PRO A 185 27.66 20.49 -8.64
C PRO A 185 26.26 19.92 -8.41
N GLU A 186 25.25 20.37 -9.16
CA GLU A 186 23.86 19.87 -9.02
C GLU A 186 23.73 18.38 -9.37
N VAL A 187 24.43 17.93 -10.41
CA VAL A 187 24.42 16.53 -10.86
C VAL A 187 25.18 15.66 -9.86
N ILE A 188 26.29 16.17 -9.30
CA ILE A 188 27.06 15.49 -8.26
C ILE A 188 26.22 15.32 -7.00
N GLU A 189 25.49 16.36 -6.58
CA GLU A 189 24.63 16.28 -5.40
C GLU A 189 23.52 15.23 -5.59
N LYS A 190 22.87 15.22 -6.76
CA LYS A 190 21.88 14.18 -7.10
C LYS A 190 22.48 12.77 -7.09
N ALA A 191 23.72 12.62 -7.55
CA ALA A 191 24.44 11.35 -7.52
C ALA A 191 24.83 10.88 -6.11
N ARG A 192 24.63 11.71 -5.07
CA ARG A 192 24.81 11.34 -3.64
C ARG A 192 23.49 10.97 -2.94
N ARG A 193 22.38 10.87 -3.68
CA ARG A 193 21.05 10.56 -3.14
C ARG A 193 20.56 9.18 -3.57
N SER A 194 21.42 8.16 -3.49
CA SER A 194 21.05 6.82 -3.97
C SER A 194 20.18 6.03 -3.00
N PHE A 195 20.47 6.07 -1.69
CA PHE A 195 19.79 5.23 -0.69
C PHE A 195 18.79 6.03 0.17
N PRO A 196 17.56 5.53 0.40
CA PRO A 196 16.90 4.43 -0.29
C PRO A 196 16.35 4.86 -1.66
N SER A 197 15.99 3.90 -2.51
CA SER A 197 15.40 4.19 -3.82
C SER A 197 13.97 4.72 -3.69
N LYS A 198 13.78 5.98 -4.11
CA LYS A 198 12.49 6.68 -4.12
C LYS A 198 11.42 6.00 -4.97
N HIS A 199 11.77 5.66 -6.20
CA HIS A 199 10.85 5.03 -7.15
C HIS A 199 10.35 3.67 -6.62
N ALA A 200 11.23 2.89 -5.98
CA ALA A 200 10.89 1.60 -5.39
C ALA A 200 9.98 1.74 -4.15
N ALA A 201 10.28 2.70 -3.26
CA ALA A 201 9.49 2.91 -2.04
C ALA A 201 8.07 3.38 -2.35
N LEU A 202 7.91 4.38 -3.22
CA LEU A 202 6.60 4.91 -3.58
C LEU A 202 5.77 3.88 -4.37
N SER A 203 6.42 3.10 -5.26
CA SER A 203 5.71 2.10 -6.05
C SER A 203 5.14 0.97 -5.21
N ILE A 204 5.94 0.39 -4.30
CA ILE A 204 5.45 -0.70 -3.45
C ILE A 204 4.41 -0.22 -2.46
N TYR A 205 4.55 1.00 -1.92
CA TYR A 205 3.57 1.59 -1.03
C TYR A 205 2.20 1.68 -1.72
N ALA A 206 2.16 2.26 -2.92
CA ALA A 206 0.94 2.41 -3.69
C ALA A 206 0.30 1.06 -4.06
N ALA A 207 1.10 0.10 -4.50
CA ALA A 207 0.64 -1.24 -4.86
C ALA A 207 0.09 -2.02 -3.66
N LEU A 208 0.76 -1.95 -2.51
CA LEU A 208 0.31 -2.59 -1.28
C LEU A 208 -0.96 -1.95 -0.74
N TYR A 209 -1.05 -0.62 -0.72
CA TYR A 209 -2.26 0.07 -0.29
C TYR A 209 -3.46 -0.31 -1.18
N ALA A 210 -3.28 -0.30 -2.50
CA ALA A 210 -4.30 -0.74 -3.44
C ALA A 210 -4.71 -2.21 -3.18
N THR A 211 -3.74 -3.09 -2.98
CA THR A 211 -3.97 -4.51 -2.68
C THR A 211 -4.72 -4.71 -1.35
N MET A 212 -4.37 -3.98 -0.29
CA MET A 212 -5.09 -4.01 1.00
C MET A 212 -6.54 -3.54 0.85
N TYR A 213 -6.76 -2.49 0.05
CA TYR A 213 -8.10 -2.00 -0.26
C TYR A 213 -8.91 -3.03 -1.06
N ILE A 214 -8.36 -3.56 -2.16
CA ILE A 214 -8.98 -4.60 -2.99
C ILE A 214 -9.33 -5.83 -2.15
N THR A 215 -8.40 -6.26 -1.30
CA THR A 215 -8.58 -7.45 -0.45
C THR A 215 -9.72 -7.30 0.55
N SER A 216 -9.91 -6.09 1.06
CA SER A 216 -10.88 -5.82 2.12
C SER A 216 -12.27 -5.41 1.62
N THR A 217 -12.35 -4.67 0.51
CA THR A 217 -13.61 -4.13 -0.01
C THR A 217 -14.30 -5.08 -0.98
N ILE A 218 -13.54 -5.79 -1.82
CA ILE A 218 -14.10 -6.69 -2.84
C ILE A 218 -14.42 -8.06 -2.19
N LYS A 219 -15.65 -8.19 -1.69
CA LYS A 219 -16.24 -9.44 -1.17
C LYS A 219 -17.06 -10.21 -2.22
N THR A 220 -17.05 -9.76 -3.48
CA THR A 220 -17.88 -10.32 -4.54
C THR A 220 -17.45 -11.74 -4.90
N LYS A 221 -18.40 -12.68 -4.84
CA LYS A 221 -18.22 -14.10 -5.20
C LYS A 221 -18.02 -14.34 -6.71
N SER A 222 -18.13 -13.29 -7.54
CA SER A 222 -18.36 -13.43 -8.99
C SER A 222 -17.12 -13.69 -9.83
N SER A 223 -15.90 -13.37 -9.35
CA SER A 223 -14.67 -13.73 -10.06
C SER A 223 -13.60 -14.17 -9.07
N ARG A 224 -13.33 -15.48 -9.03
CA ARG A 224 -12.31 -16.09 -8.16
C ARG A 224 -10.89 -15.67 -8.54
N LEU A 225 -10.68 -15.21 -9.78
CA LEU A 225 -9.36 -14.89 -10.35
C LEU A 225 -9.10 -13.39 -10.55
N ALA A 226 -10.12 -12.55 -10.76
CA ALA A 226 -9.89 -11.12 -11.03
C ALA A 226 -9.19 -10.41 -9.86
N LYS A 227 -9.54 -10.78 -8.62
CA LYS A 227 -8.96 -10.20 -7.41
C LYS A 227 -7.45 -10.49 -7.27
N PRO A 228 -6.98 -11.76 -7.28
CA PRO A 228 -5.55 -12.04 -7.21
C PRO A 228 -4.79 -11.49 -8.43
N VAL A 229 -5.37 -11.51 -9.63
CA VAL A 229 -4.72 -10.93 -10.83
C VAL A 229 -4.50 -9.43 -10.68
N LEU A 230 -5.49 -8.68 -10.19
CA LEU A 230 -5.36 -7.24 -9.97
C LEU A 230 -4.26 -6.93 -8.92
N CYS A 231 -4.26 -7.65 -7.79
CA CYS A 231 -3.25 -7.47 -6.75
C CYS A 231 -1.83 -7.84 -7.23
N LEU A 232 -1.69 -9.00 -7.88
CA LEU A 232 -0.41 -9.44 -8.42
C LEU A 232 0.08 -8.51 -9.53
N GLY A 233 -0.82 -7.99 -10.37
CA GLY A 233 -0.50 -7.00 -11.39
C GLY A 233 0.09 -5.72 -10.79
N THR A 234 -0.55 -5.17 -9.75
CA THR A 234 -0.04 -3.95 -9.08
C THR A 234 1.28 -4.20 -8.35
N LEU A 235 1.47 -5.38 -7.74
CA LEU A 235 2.73 -5.71 -7.07
C LEU A 235 3.85 -5.97 -8.07
N CYS A 236 3.55 -6.62 -9.19
CA CYS A 236 4.50 -6.88 -10.27
C CYS A 236 4.98 -5.57 -10.90
N SER A 237 4.07 -4.63 -11.19
CA SER A 237 4.47 -3.32 -11.72
C SER A 237 5.36 -2.55 -10.75
N ALA A 238 5.05 -2.56 -9.45
CA ALA A 238 5.90 -1.96 -8.43
C ALA A 238 7.31 -2.58 -8.37
N PHE A 239 7.38 -3.90 -8.46
CA PHE A 239 8.65 -4.64 -8.49
C PHE A 239 9.48 -4.29 -9.73
N LEU A 240 8.86 -4.26 -10.92
CA LEU A 240 9.51 -3.90 -12.18
C LEU A 240 10.04 -2.45 -12.16
N THR A 241 9.32 -1.51 -11.53
CA THR A 241 9.82 -0.14 -11.34
C THR A 241 11.14 -0.11 -10.57
N GLY A 242 11.27 -0.93 -9.51
CA GLY A 242 12.53 -1.06 -8.77
C GLY A 242 13.65 -1.67 -9.61
N LEU A 243 13.36 -2.75 -10.36
CA LEU A 243 14.34 -3.37 -11.25
C LEU A 243 14.84 -2.41 -12.33
N ASN A 244 13.97 -1.58 -12.90
CA ASN A 244 14.37 -0.57 -13.88
C ASN A 244 15.38 0.44 -13.33
N ARG A 245 15.38 0.74 -12.02
CA ARG A 245 16.40 1.58 -11.39
C ARG A 245 17.77 0.93 -11.33
N VAL A 246 17.82 -0.39 -11.14
CA VAL A 246 19.07 -1.14 -11.17
C VAL A 246 19.57 -1.26 -12.61
N SER A 247 18.68 -1.58 -13.56
CA SER A 247 19.01 -1.74 -14.98
C SER A 247 19.57 -0.45 -15.61
N GLU A 248 19.09 0.72 -15.17
CA GLU A 248 19.62 2.03 -15.61
C GLU A 248 20.81 2.52 -14.78
N TYR A 249 21.36 1.70 -13.87
CA TYR A 249 22.47 2.09 -12.99
C TYR A 249 22.19 3.30 -12.08
N ARG A 250 20.92 3.66 -11.87
CA ARG A 250 20.56 4.79 -11.00
C ARG A 250 20.60 4.43 -9.52
N ASN A 251 20.39 3.17 -9.20
CA ASN A 251 20.44 2.63 -7.84
C ASN A 251 21.17 1.29 -7.79
N HIS A 252 21.80 1.00 -6.66
CA HIS A 252 22.21 -0.36 -6.32
C HIS A 252 21.00 -1.22 -5.93
N CYS A 253 21.14 -2.54 -6.03
CA CYS A 253 20.08 -3.47 -5.60
C CYS A 253 19.68 -3.26 -4.13
N VAL A 254 20.65 -2.94 -3.27
CA VAL A 254 20.41 -2.70 -1.83
C VAL A 254 19.54 -1.45 -1.61
N ASP A 255 19.71 -0.40 -2.42
CA ASP A 255 18.89 0.81 -2.31
C ASP A 255 17.43 0.53 -2.69
N VAL A 256 17.21 -0.32 -3.70
CA VAL A 256 15.89 -0.76 -4.14
C VAL A 256 15.22 -1.62 -3.07
N ILE A 257 15.96 -2.57 -2.47
CA ILE A 257 15.46 -3.39 -1.36
C ILE A 257 15.10 -2.51 -0.15
N GLY A 258 15.98 -1.56 0.21
CA GLY A 258 15.71 -0.58 1.28
C GLY A 258 14.46 0.24 1.01
N GLY A 259 14.28 0.70 -0.23
CA GLY A 259 13.05 1.36 -0.67
C GLY A 259 11.82 0.48 -0.51
N PHE A 260 11.89 -0.78 -0.94
CA PHE A 260 10.77 -1.71 -0.81
C PHE A 260 10.40 -1.99 0.65
N ILE A 261 11.38 -2.16 1.53
CA ILE A 261 11.15 -2.35 2.97
C ILE A 261 10.45 -1.12 3.56
N LEU A 262 10.95 0.08 3.24
CA LEU A 262 10.40 1.34 3.74
C LEU A 262 8.94 1.53 3.30
N GLY A 263 8.66 1.42 2.00
CA GLY A 263 7.30 1.58 1.46
C GLY A 263 6.32 0.53 2.02
N THR A 264 6.79 -0.70 2.19
CA THR A 264 6.00 -1.78 2.81
C THR A 264 5.68 -1.47 4.28
N ALA A 265 6.67 -1.00 5.05
CA ALA A 265 6.47 -0.64 6.45
C ALA A 265 5.43 0.47 6.61
N VAL A 266 5.50 1.52 5.79
CA VAL A 266 4.51 2.62 5.79
C VAL A 266 3.12 2.11 5.40
N ALA A 267 3.01 1.29 4.34
CA ALA A 267 1.73 0.74 3.91
C ALA A 267 1.08 -0.13 4.98
N LEU A 268 1.86 -1.01 5.63
CA LEU A 268 1.36 -1.85 6.72
C LEU A 268 0.96 -1.04 7.95
N PHE A 269 1.75 -0.04 8.33
CA PHE A 269 1.44 0.85 9.45
C PHE A 269 0.10 1.57 9.22
N LEU A 270 -0.09 2.20 8.06
CA LEU A 270 -1.31 2.93 7.76
C LEU A 270 -2.51 2.00 7.54
N GLY A 271 -2.32 0.91 6.81
CA GLY A 271 -3.38 -0.07 6.58
C GLY A 271 -3.85 -0.73 7.88
N LEU A 272 -2.94 -1.28 8.68
CA LEU A 272 -3.31 -2.07 9.85
C LEU A 272 -3.65 -1.20 11.07
N CYS A 273 -2.87 -0.16 11.34
CA CYS A 273 -3.01 0.63 12.57
C CYS A 273 -3.98 1.81 12.41
N VAL A 274 -3.97 2.52 11.27
CA VAL A 274 -4.76 3.75 11.10
C VAL A 274 -6.15 3.47 10.53
N VAL A 275 -6.24 2.61 9.51
CA VAL A 275 -7.54 2.40 8.85
C VAL A 275 -8.50 1.57 9.72
N HIS A 276 -8.03 0.75 10.69
CA HIS A 276 -8.76 -0.13 11.64
C HIS A 276 -9.87 -1.04 11.02
N ASN A 277 -10.25 -0.83 9.76
CA ASN A 277 -11.23 -1.56 8.99
C ASN A 277 -10.67 -2.86 8.39
N PHE A 278 -9.35 -3.06 8.39
CA PHE A 278 -8.71 -4.25 7.81
C PHE A 278 -8.47 -5.39 8.82
N ARG A 279 -8.98 -5.24 10.06
CA ARG A 279 -8.86 -6.21 11.16
C ARG A 279 -9.73 -7.47 11.00
N GLY A 280 -9.95 -7.92 9.77
CA GLY A 280 -10.73 -9.12 9.45
C GLY A 280 -9.91 -10.40 9.27
N MET A 281 -8.57 -10.35 9.37
CA MET A 281 -7.70 -11.50 9.06
C MET A 281 -6.70 -11.92 10.13
N TYR A 282 -6.62 -11.23 11.27
CA TYR A 282 -5.97 -11.81 12.45
C TYR A 282 -7.07 -12.41 13.32
N GLY A 283 -7.15 -13.74 13.28
CA GLY A 283 -8.10 -14.50 14.07
C GLY A 283 -8.12 -14.01 15.50
N SER A 284 -9.28 -13.57 15.97
CA SER A 284 -9.57 -13.59 17.39
C SER A 284 -9.30 -15.03 17.85
N PRO A 285 -8.50 -15.28 18.89
CA PRO A 285 -8.48 -16.59 19.51
C PRO A 285 -9.92 -16.87 19.96
N SER A 286 -10.56 -17.82 19.29
CA SER A 286 -11.85 -18.33 19.71
C SER A 286 -11.66 -18.88 21.12
N LYS A 287 -12.31 -18.26 22.10
CA LYS A 287 -12.46 -18.88 23.42
C LYS A 287 -12.99 -20.29 23.19
N PRO A 288 -12.35 -21.35 23.74
CA PRO A 288 -12.87 -22.69 23.61
C PRO A 288 -14.24 -22.72 24.30
N LYS A 289 -15.27 -23.07 23.54
CA LYS A 289 -16.59 -23.40 24.07
C LYS A 289 -16.42 -24.74 24.80
N PRO A 290 -16.95 -24.94 26.02
CA PRO A 290 -16.86 -26.22 26.70
C PRO A 290 -17.57 -27.29 25.85
N GLU A 291 -16.86 -28.37 25.52
CA GLU A 291 -17.42 -29.52 24.80
C GLU A 291 -18.34 -30.32 25.73
N ASP A 292 -19.57 -30.53 25.28
CA ASP A 292 -20.54 -31.48 25.85
C ASP A 292 -20.39 -32.81 25.11
N PRO A 293 -19.95 -33.91 25.76
CA PRO A 293 -19.60 -35.14 25.09
C PRO A 293 -20.83 -36.02 24.92
N ARG A 294 -21.65 -35.75 23.90
CA ARG A 294 -22.64 -36.71 23.35
C ARG A 294 -23.26 -36.17 22.06
N GLY A 295 -22.76 -36.63 20.91
CA GLY A 295 -23.42 -36.37 19.63
C GLY A 295 -22.52 -36.58 18.41
N LEU A 296 -22.23 -37.84 18.07
CA LEU A 296 -21.83 -38.23 16.71
C LEU A 296 -23.01 -38.94 16.05
N PRO A 297 -23.33 -38.65 14.78
CA PRO A 297 -23.06 -39.67 13.76
C PRO A 297 -22.60 -39.04 12.41
N LEU A 298 -21.50 -39.51 11.83
CA LEU A 298 -21.35 -40.64 10.89
C LEU A 298 -22.12 -40.46 9.56
N MET A 299 -21.32 -40.17 8.53
CA MET A 299 -21.66 -40.10 7.10
C MET A 299 -22.39 -41.35 6.60
N ALA A 300 -23.37 -41.13 5.73
CA ALA A 300 -24.17 -42.16 5.07
C ALA A 300 -23.39 -42.99 4.04
N PHE A 301 -23.71 -44.29 3.97
CA PHE A 301 -23.45 -45.15 2.81
C PHE A 301 -24.76 -45.84 2.39
N PRO A 302 -25.05 -45.97 1.08
CA PRO A 302 -26.26 -46.62 0.61
C PRO A 302 -26.05 -48.14 0.58
N ARG A 303 -26.94 -48.93 1.19
CA ARG A 303 -26.86 -50.39 1.15
C ARG A 303 -28.23 -51.02 0.85
N VAL A 304 -28.34 -51.45 -0.42
CA VAL A 304 -29.10 -52.57 -1.01
C VAL A 304 -30.15 -53.24 -0.12
N GLU A 305 -31.42 -53.11 -0.51
CA GLU A 305 -32.54 -53.92 0.00
C GLU A 305 -32.34 -55.40 -0.31
N SER A 306 -32.49 -56.25 0.71
CA SER A 306 -32.53 -57.71 0.56
C SER A 306 -33.90 -58.25 0.99
N PRO A 307 -34.43 -59.30 0.34
CA PRO A 307 -35.87 -59.58 0.24
C PRO A 307 -36.40 -60.45 1.40
N LEU A 308 -35.94 -60.21 2.63
CA LEU A 308 -36.22 -61.08 3.78
C LEU A 308 -37.05 -60.42 4.90
N GLU A 309 -37.63 -59.24 4.65
CA GLU A 309 -38.58 -58.60 5.59
C GLU A 309 -40.04 -58.72 5.14
N THR A 310 -40.31 -59.04 3.88
CA THR A 310 -41.68 -59.21 3.35
C THR A 310 -42.36 -60.52 3.77
N LEU A 311 -41.65 -61.46 4.40
CA LEU A 311 -42.23 -62.73 4.89
C LEU A 311 -42.61 -62.73 6.37
N SER A 312 -42.16 -61.75 7.16
CA SER A 312 -42.54 -61.65 8.59
C SER A 312 -43.78 -60.79 8.84
N ALA A 313 -44.12 -59.88 7.92
CA ALA A 313 -45.28 -59.00 8.05
C ALA A 313 -46.62 -59.63 7.61
N GLN A 314 -46.63 -60.81 6.97
CA GLN A 314 -47.87 -61.52 6.61
C GLN A 314 -48.36 -62.51 7.68
N VAL A 315 -47.55 -62.84 8.70
CA VAL A 315 -47.94 -63.81 9.74
C VAL A 315 -48.54 -63.15 10.99
N PHE A 316 -48.41 -61.82 11.16
CA PHE A 316 -48.92 -61.11 12.35
C PHE A 316 -50.24 -60.34 12.15
N SER A 317 -50.88 -60.42 10.96
CA SER A 317 -52.15 -59.70 10.68
C SER A 317 -53.39 -60.61 10.62
N SER A 318 -53.31 -61.89 11.00
CA SER A 318 -54.47 -62.80 10.98
C SER A 318 -54.76 -63.43 12.34
N SER A 319 -54.61 -62.68 13.43
CA SER A 319 -55.00 -63.13 14.77
C SER A 319 -55.52 -61.95 15.58
N ASP A 320 -56.84 -61.98 15.82
CA ASP A 320 -57.59 -61.20 16.81
C ASP A 320 -57.71 -59.68 16.54
N VAL A 321 -58.90 -59.07 16.44
CA VAL A 321 -60.05 -59.12 17.36
C VAL A 321 -61.30 -58.72 16.54
N ARG A 322 -62.26 -59.63 16.37
CA ARG A 322 -63.61 -59.68 16.99
C ARG A 322 -64.63 -58.70 16.41
#